data_AF-A0AAP5IBY6-F1
#
_entry.id   AF-A0AAP5IBY6-F1
#
_cell.length_a   1.000
_cell.length_b   1.000
_cell.length_c   1.000
_cell.angle_alpha   90.00
_cell.angle_beta   90.00
_cell.angle_gamma   90.00
#
_symmetry.space_group_name_H-M   'P 1'
#
loop_
_entity.id
_entity.type
_entity.pdbx_description
1 polymer ?
#
loop_
_entity_poly.entity_id
_entity_poly.type
_entity_poly.pdbx_seq_one_letter_code
_entity_poly.pdbx_strand_id
1 'polypeptide(L)'
;MNRLTDSSSRHSEETPTGLNFESPFSLQSALKFGLIFLALQIAAVLAQKALGQFGFYAISLLGGLISSASAVASAATLADHGTLSAKVAGTGAVLASVTSALVNLPLVARISRTRQLTIRLTIALGLVSVLGLIGTV
;
A
#
# COMPACT_ATOMS: atom_id res chain seq x y z
N MET A 1 62.18 -35.39 -24.00
CA MET A 1 61.65 -34.82 -22.73
C MET A 1 60.95 -33.52 -23.07
N ASN A 2 59.61 -33.44 -23.00
CA ASN A 2 58.86 -33.07 -21.78
C ASN A 2 59.14 -31.57 -21.49
N ARG A 3 58.20 -30.63 -21.46
CA ARG A 3 56.74 -30.62 -21.30
C ARG A 3 56.39 -29.12 -21.14
N LEU A 4 55.17 -28.72 -21.53
CA LEU A 4 54.34 -27.70 -20.82
C LEU A 4 54.93 -26.26 -20.77
N THR A 5 54.24 -25.17 -21.06
CA THR A 5 52.82 -24.80 -20.98
C THR A 5 52.82 -23.38 -21.53
N ASP A 6 52.11 -23.10 -22.61
CA ASP A 6 50.73 -22.59 -22.50
C ASP A 6 50.60 -21.54 -21.38
N SER A 7 51.06 -20.31 -21.67
CA SER A 7 50.56 -19.11 -21.00
C SER A 7 49.51 -18.47 -21.89
N SER A 8 48.47 -19.24 -22.23
CA SER A 8 47.16 -18.69 -22.52
C SER A 8 46.79 -17.78 -21.36
N SER A 9 46.87 -16.47 -21.61
CA SER A 9 46.25 -15.43 -20.81
C SER A 9 44.75 -15.69 -20.81
N ARG A 10 44.32 -16.63 -19.96
CA ARG A 10 42.93 -16.83 -19.59
C ARG A 10 42.48 -15.50 -19.03
N HIS A 11 41.69 -14.79 -19.82
CA HIS A 11 40.72 -13.89 -19.24
C HIS A 11 39.98 -14.71 -18.19
N SER A 12 40.21 -14.38 -16.92
CA SER A 12 39.29 -14.73 -15.87
C SER A 12 37.97 -14.08 -16.26
N GLU A 13 37.12 -14.84 -16.96
CA GLU A 13 35.70 -14.57 -17.00
C GLU A 13 35.20 -14.76 -15.56
N GLU A 14 35.37 -13.72 -14.75
CA GLU A 14 34.52 -13.49 -13.60
C GLU A 14 33.11 -13.36 -14.16
N THR A 15 32.43 -14.49 -14.23
CA THR A 15 31.01 -14.57 -14.55
C THR A 15 30.33 -13.70 -13.50
N PRO A 16 29.72 -12.55 -13.88
CA PRO A 16 29.05 -11.70 -12.91
C PRO A 16 28.04 -12.60 -12.22
N THR A 17 28.21 -12.77 -10.90
CA THR A 17 27.30 -13.53 -10.05
C THR A 17 25.91 -12.97 -10.32
N GLY A 18 25.13 -13.74 -11.09
CA GLY A 18 23.83 -13.32 -11.57
C GLY A 18 22.97 -12.99 -10.36
N LEU A 19 22.77 -11.69 -10.12
CA LEU A 19 21.73 -11.23 -9.22
C LEU A 19 20.42 -11.78 -9.80
N ASN A 20 19.91 -12.84 -9.18
CA ASN A 20 18.58 -13.35 -9.45
C ASN A 20 17.61 -12.24 -9.06
N PHE A 21 17.27 -11.39 -10.03
CA PHE A 21 16.18 -10.45 -9.89
C PHE A 21 14.89 -11.27 -9.91
N GLU A 22 14.45 -11.69 -8.72
CA GLU A 22 13.06 -12.07 -8.48
C GLU A 22 12.20 -10.99 -9.15
N SER A 23 11.27 -11.39 -10.02
CA SER A 23 10.39 -10.46 -10.71
C SER A 23 9.84 -9.44 -9.69
N PRO A 24 9.97 -8.13 -9.93
CA PRO A 24 9.45 -7.10 -9.02
C PRO A 24 7.93 -7.19 -8.84
N PHE A 25 7.25 -8.01 -9.66
CA PHE A 25 5.82 -8.28 -9.63
C PHE A 25 5.52 -9.63 -8.97
N SER A 26 5.24 -9.60 -7.66
CA SER A 26 4.80 -10.77 -6.90
C SER A 26 3.31 -11.04 -7.14
N LEU A 27 3.00 -12.01 -8.00
CA LEU A 27 1.62 -12.40 -8.31
C LEU A 27 0.84 -12.85 -7.07
N GLN A 28 1.52 -13.52 -6.13
CA GLN A 28 0.93 -13.90 -4.85
C GLN A 28 0.53 -12.68 -4.00
N SER A 29 1.39 -11.66 -3.93
CA SER A 29 1.07 -10.42 -3.21
C SER A 29 -0.10 -9.68 -3.88
N ALA A 30 -0.12 -9.62 -5.21
CA ALA A 30 -1.23 -9.04 -5.96
C ALA A 30 -2.56 -9.77 -5.66
N LEU A 31 -2.54 -11.11 -5.62
CA LEU A 31 -3.72 -11.90 -5.25
C LEU A 31 -4.20 -11.61 -3.83
N LYS A 32 -3.29 -11.49 -2.86
CA LYS A 32 -3.64 -11.16 -1.47
C LYS A 32 -4.32 -9.79 -1.39
N PHE A 33 -3.75 -8.76 -2.01
CA PHE A 33 -4.37 -7.43 -2.02
C PHE A 33 -5.69 -7.40 -2.79
N GLY A 34 -5.80 -8.17 -3.87
CA GLY A 34 -7.05 -8.37 -4.61
C GLY A 34 -8.13 -9.02 -3.75
N LEU A 35 -7.78 -10.02 -2.94
CA LEU A 35 -8.71 -10.68 -2.03
C LEU A 35 -9.15 -9.75 -0.89
N ILE A 36 -8.23 -8.95 -0.33
CA ILE A 36 -8.55 -7.91 0.65
C ILE A 36 -9.48 -6.87 0.04
N PHE A 37 -9.17 -6.38 -1.17
CA PHE A 37 -10.03 -5.46 -1.92
C PHE A 37 -11.42 -6.05 -2.12
N LEU A 38 -11.53 -7.31 -2.55
CA LEU A 38 -12.81 -7.97 -2.77
C LEU A 38 -13.62 -8.07 -1.47
N ALA A 39 -12.99 -8.46 -0.37
CA ALA A 39 -13.64 -8.55 0.93
C ALA A 39 -14.12 -7.16 1.41
N LEU A 40 -13.28 -6.13 1.29
CA LEU A 40 -13.64 -4.76 1.64
C LEU A 40 -14.75 -4.21 0.74
N GLN A 41 -14.74 -4.53 -0.55
CA GLN A 41 -15.78 -4.14 -1.50
C GLN A 41 -17.13 -4.71 -1.08
N ILE A 42 -17.19 -6.01 -0.77
CA ILE A 42 -18.42 -6.67 -0.32
C ILE A 42 -18.89 -6.04 1.00
N ALA A 43 -17.99 -5.90 1.97
CA ALA A 43 -18.31 -5.29 3.26
C ALA A 43 -18.80 -3.85 3.12
N ALA A 44 -18.17 -3.06 2.25
CA ALA A 44 -18.53 -1.67 1.96
C ALA A 44 -19.95 -1.57 1.38
N VAL A 45 -20.28 -2.43 0.41
CA VAL A 45 -21.63 -2.47 -0.17
C VAL A 45 -22.66 -2.90 0.87
N LEU A 46 -22.37 -3.92 1.68
CA LEU A 46 -23.28 -4.37 2.74
C LEU A 46 -23.50 -3.28 3.80
N ALA A 47 -22.42 -2.65 4.25
CA ALA A 47 -22.47 -1.58 5.24
C ALA A 47 -23.20 -0.35 4.68
N GLN A 48 -22.96 0.01 3.42
CA GLN A 48 -23.69 1.07 2.72
C GLN A 48 -25.19 0.77 2.64
N LYS A 49 -25.58 -0.48 2.37
CA LYS A 49 -27.00 -0.88 2.33
C LYS A 49 -27.66 -0.89 3.72
N ALA A 50 -26.93 -1.30 4.76
CA ALA A 50 -27.48 -1.44 6.11
C ALA A 50 -27.53 -0.10 6.89
N LEU A 51 -26.48 0.71 6.76
CA LEU A 51 -26.24 1.90 7.60
C LEU A 51 -26.06 3.19 6.77
N GLY A 52 -26.21 3.11 5.44
CA GLY A 52 -25.94 4.22 4.54
C GLY A 52 -24.46 4.64 4.56
N GLN A 53 -24.22 5.93 4.33
CA GLN A 53 -22.88 6.53 4.29
C GLN A 53 -22.02 6.25 5.54
N PHE A 54 -22.64 6.12 6.72
CA PHE A 54 -21.91 5.85 7.96
C PHE A 54 -21.30 4.44 7.98
N GLY A 55 -22.01 3.46 7.40
CA GLY A 55 -21.48 2.11 7.24
C GLY A 55 -20.27 2.09 6.34
N PHE A 56 -20.32 2.82 5.23
CA PHE A 56 -19.17 2.95 4.34
C PHE A 56 -17.96 3.63 5.00
N TYR A 57 -18.16 4.66 5.82
CA TYR A 57 -17.07 5.29 6.58
C TYR A 57 -16.44 4.33 7.58
N ALA A 58 -17.23 3.52 8.28
CA ALA A 58 -16.71 2.50 9.19
C ALA A 58 -15.83 1.46 8.44
N ILE A 59 -16.28 1.01 7.28
CA ILE A 59 -15.49 0.10 6.43
C ILE A 59 -14.25 0.79 5.86
N SER A 60 -14.32 2.08 5.54
CA SER A 60 -13.15 2.85 5.08
C SER A 60 -12.08 2.97 6.17
N LEU A 61 -12.49 3.20 7.42
CA LEU A 61 -11.59 3.18 8.57
C LEU A 61 -10.95 1.80 8.72
N LEU A 62 -11.76 0.74 8.85
CA LEU A 62 -11.29 -0.65 8.97
C LEU A 62 -10.36 -1.05 7.82
N GLY A 63 -10.73 -0.71 6.59
CA GLY A 63 -9.93 -0.90 5.40
C GLY A 63 -8.60 -0.16 5.48
N GLY A 64 -8.58 1.08 5.99
CA GLY A 64 -7.36 1.84 6.23
C GLY A 64 -6.40 1.22 7.24
N LEU A 65 -6.90 0.51 8.27
CA LEU A 65 -6.07 -0.26 9.21
C LEU A 65 -5.37 -1.44 8.51
N ILE A 66 -6.06 -2.10 7.57
CA ILE A 66 -5.59 -3.31 6.90
C ILE A 66 -4.71 -2.95 5.69
N SER A 67 -5.25 -2.14 4.79
CA SER A 67 -4.65 -1.71 3.52
C SER A 67 -5.36 -0.46 2.99
N SER A 68 -4.71 0.70 3.07
CA SER A 68 -5.25 1.95 2.53
C SER A 68 -5.50 1.87 1.03
N ALA A 69 -4.60 1.25 0.24
CA ALA A 69 -4.77 1.13 -1.21
C ALA A 69 -6.01 0.30 -1.59
N SER A 70 -6.22 -0.83 -0.92
CA SER A 70 -7.40 -1.67 -1.16
C SER A 70 -8.69 -0.96 -0.75
N ALA A 71 -8.68 -0.22 0.36
CA ALA A 71 -9.84 0.55 0.81
C ALA A 71 -10.21 1.69 -0.14
N VAL A 72 -9.21 2.44 -0.65
CA VAL A 72 -9.41 3.49 -1.65
C VAL A 72 -9.89 2.91 -2.96
N ALA A 73 -9.35 1.77 -3.39
CA ALA A 73 -9.84 1.07 -4.57
C ALA A 73 -11.32 0.70 -4.41
N SER A 74 -11.72 0.13 -3.26
CA SER A 74 -13.13 -0.17 -3.00
C SER A 74 -14.01 1.09 -3.02
N ALA A 75 -13.56 2.17 -2.39
CA ALA A 75 -14.25 3.46 -2.44
C ALA A 75 -14.49 3.96 -3.87
N ALA A 76 -13.43 3.93 -4.69
CA ALA A 76 -13.48 4.34 -6.09
C ALA A 76 -14.42 3.44 -6.90
N THR A 77 -14.36 2.12 -6.72
CA THR A 77 -15.25 1.17 -7.39
C THR A 77 -16.72 1.41 -7.01
N LEU A 78 -17.06 1.63 -5.74
CA LEU A 78 -18.44 1.95 -5.34
C LEU A 78 -18.94 3.27 -5.96
N ALA A 79 -18.06 4.27 -6.12
CA ALA A 79 -18.41 5.52 -6.78
C ALA A 79 -18.64 5.34 -8.29
N ASP A 80 -17.77 4.58 -8.95
CA ASP A 80 -17.87 4.26 -10.37
C ASP A 80 -19.18 3.51 -10.70
N HIS A 81 -19.57 2.57 -9.84
CA HIS A 81 -20.86 1.88 -9.93
C HIS A 81 -22.07 2.71 -9.47
N GLY A 82 -21.90 4.00 -9.16
CA GLY A 82 -22.98 4.89 -8.72
C GLY A 82 -23.62 4.52 -7.37
N THR A 83 -23.01 3.60 -6.62
CA THR A 83 -23.49 3.18 -5.29
C THR A 83 -23.18 4.25 -4.23
N LEU A 84 -22.13 5.06 -4.47
CA LEU A 84 -21.73 6.19 -3.65
C LEU A 84 -21.61 7.45 -4.50
N SER A 85 -21.90 8.61 -3.90
CA SER A 85 -21.47 9.89 -4.46
C SER A 85 -19.95 9.99 -4.42
N ALA A 86 -19.34 10.61 -5.44
CA ALA A 86 -17.91 10.88 -5.48
C ALA A 86 -17.40 11.62 -4.22
N LYS A 87 -18.24 12.47 -3.61
CA LYS A 87 -17.90 13.15 -2.35
C LYS A 87 -17.74 12.16 -1.19
N VAL A 88 -18.65 11.18 -1.08
CA VAL A 88 -18.64 10.16 -0.01
C VAL A 88 -17.49 9.17 -0.20
N ALA A 89 -17.21 8.78 -1.45
CA ALA A 89 -16.06 7.94 -1.76
C ALA A 89 -14.73 8.67 -1.50
N GLY A 90 -14.65 9.95 -1.85
CA GLY A 90 -13.49 10.80 -1.56
C GLY A 90 -13.23 10.96 -0.06
N THR A 91 -14.27 11.24 0.74
CA THR A 91 -14.15 11.30 2.20
C THR A 91 -13.72 9.96 2.79
N GLY A 92 -14.29 8.84 2.33
CA GLY A 92 -13.86 7.50 2.74
C GLY A 92 -12.40 7.20 2.41
N ALA A 93 -11.93 7.58 1.21
CA ALA A 93 -10.54 7.42 0.82
C ALA A 93 -9.58 8.19 1.74
N VAL A 94 -9.91 9.45 2.07
CA VAL A 94 -9.13 10.26 3.02
C VAL A 94 -9.14 9.65 4.41
N LEU A 95 -10.31 9.21 4.90
CA LEU A 95 -10.41 8.53 6.20
C LEU A 95 -9.54 7.26 6.24
N ALA A 96 -9.53 6.47 5.17
CA ALA A 96 -8.70 5.27 5.07
C ALA A 96 -7.20 5.64 5.15
N SER A 97 -6.77 6.68 4.45
CA SER A 97 -5.38 7.16 4.48
C SER A 97 -4.97 7.71 5.86
N VAL A 98 -5.80 8.55 6.47
CA VAL A 98 -5.58 9.08 7.83
C VAL A 98 -5.46 7.94 8.83
N THR A 99 -6.34 6.94 8.73
CA THR A 99 -6.32 5.79 9.62
C THR A 99 -5.06 4.96 9.47
N SER A 100 -4.63 4.71 8.23
CA SER A 100 -3.38 4.00 7.96
C SER A 100 -2.16 4.76 8.48
N ALA A 101 -2.14 6.09 8.33
CA ALA A 101 -1.10 6.94 8.89
C ALA A 101 -1.07 6.85 10.43
N LEU A 102 -2.23 6.92 11.08
CA LEU A 102 -2.34 6.80 12.54
C LEU A 102 -1.88 5.44 13.06
N VAL A 103 -2.11 4.34 12.34
CA VAL A 103 -1.63 3.00 12.72
C VAL A 103 -0.13 2.87 12.49
N ASN A 104 0.37 3.38 11.36
CA ASN A 104 1.78 3.25 10.99
C ASN A 104 2.70 4.15 11.83
N LEU A 105 2.25 5.34 12.27
CA LEU A 105 3.03 6.26 13.12
C LEU A 105 3.64 5.59 14.37
N PRO A 106 2.85 5.00 15.29
CA PRO A 106 3.37 4.37 16.49
C PRO A 106 4.15 3.09 16.17
N LEU A 107 3.76 2.35 15.13
CA LEU A 107 4.46 1.14 14.69
C LEU A 107 5.89 1.47 14.24
N VAL A 108 6.04 2.47 13.37
CA VAL A 108 7.34 2.91 12.86
C VAL A 108 8.18 3.56 13.96
N ALA A 109 7.56 4.34 14.86
CA ALA A 109 8.25 4.91 16.02
C ALA A 109 8.79 3.85 16.99
N ARG A 110 8.13 2.69 17.11
CA ARG A 110 8.54 1.59 17.98
C ARG A 110 9.61 0.70 17.33
N ILE A 111 9.58 0.56 16.00
CA ILE A 111 10.46 -0.34 15.23
C ILE A 111 11.75 0.37 14.77
N SER A 112 11.71 1.68 14.50
CA SER A 112 12.84 2.40 13.91
C SER A 112 13.81 2.91 14.96
N ARG A 113 15.08 2.45 14.89
CA ARG A 113 16.20 2.99 15.68
C ARG A 113 16.69 4.36 15.18
N THR A 114 16.35 4.74 13.94
CA THR A 114 16.80 5.95 13.26
C THR A 114 15.70 7.02 13.22
N ARG A 115 15.59 7.77 14.32
CA ARG A 115 14.48 8.70 14.63
C ARG A 115 14.20 9.78 13.57
N GLN A 116 15.22 10.24 12.84
CA GLN A 116 15.08 11.38 11.92
C GLN A 116 14.34 11.06 10.61
N LEU A 117 14.54 9.87 10.03
CA LEU A 117 13.89 9.50 8.76
C LEU A 117 12.41 9.19 8.98
N THR A 118 12.09 8.51 10.09
CA THR A 118 10.73 8.26 10.55
C THR A 118 9.97 9.57 10.73
N ILE A 119 10.54 10.56 11.42
CA ILE A 119 9.87 11.85 11.66
C ILE A 119 9.57 12.58 10.35
N ARG A 120 10.49 12.59 9.38
CA ARG A 120 10.25 13.26 8.08
C ARG A 120 9.15 12.58 7.27
N LEU A 121 9.16 11.25 7.21
CA LEU A 121 8.11 10.47 6.53
C LEU A 121 6.75 10.68 7.22
N THR A 122 6.74 10.67 8.55
CA THR A 122 5.55 10.93 9.35
C THR A 122 4.98 12.33 9.12
N ILE A 123 5.83 13.37 9.08
CA ILE A 123 5.39 14.75 8.84
C ILE A 123 4.84 14.89 7.41
N ALA A 124 5.49 14.30 6.41
CA ALA A 124 5.01 14.34 5.03
C ALA A 124 3.65 13.62 4.87
N LEU A 125 3.52 12.40 5.41
CA LEU A 125 2.27 11.64 5.41
C LEU A 125 1.17 12.34 6.21
N GLY A 126 1.53 12.96 7.34
CA GLY A 126 0.63 13.75 8.18
C GLY A 126 0.12 14.98 7.46
N LEU A 127 1.00 15.74 6.79
CA LEU A 127 0.62 16.91 5.98
C LEU A 127 -0.34 16.55 4.84
N VAL A 128 -0.06 15.49 4.10
CA VAL A 128 -0.95 15.01 3.02
C VAL A 128 -2.31 14.59 3.60
N SER A 129 -2.31 13.92 4.76
CA SER A 129 -3.55 13.53 5.45
C SER A 129 -4.37 14.74 5.90
N VAL A 130 -3.73 15.78 6.45
CA VAL A 130 -4.38 17.03 6.88
C VAL A 130 -4.94 17.79 5.68
N LEU A 131 -4.17 17.91 4.60
CA LEU A 131 -4.63 18.55 3.36
C LEU A 131 -5.81 17.80 2.74
N GLY A 132 -5.77 16.46 2.75
CA GLY A 132 -6.89 15.62 2.32
C GLY A 132 -8.15 15.87 3.14
N LEU A 133 -8.01 15.99 4.47
CA LEU A 133 -9.12 16.30 5.37
C LEU A 133 -9.73 17.67 5.05
N ILE A 134 -8.90 18.68 4.81
CA ILE A 134 -9.35 20.03 4.45
C ILE A 134 -10.10 20.01 3.10
N GLY A 135 -9.61 19.27 2.11
CA GLY A 135 -10.25 19.18 0.80
C GLY A 135 -11.58 18.41 0.80
N THR A 136 -11.85 17.61 1.82
CA THR A 136 -13.12 16.88 1.95
C THR A 136 -14.28 17.67 2.58
N VAL A 137 -13.97 18.76 3.29
CA VAL A 137 -14.93 19.67 3.93
C VAL A 137 -15.46 20.65 2.89
#